data_AF-A0A5K1BGD5-F1
#
_entry.id   AF-A0A5K1BGD5-F1
#
_cell.length_a   1.000
_cell.length_b   1.000
_cell.length_c   1.000
_cell.angle_alpha   90.00
_cell.angle_beta   90.00
_cell.angle_gamma   90.00
#
_symmetry.space_group_name_H-M   'P 1'
#
loop_
_entity.id
_entity.type
_entity.pdbx_description
1 polymer ?
#
loop_
_entity_poly.entity_id
_entity_poly.type
_entity_poly.pdbx_seq_one_letter_code
_entity_poly.pdbx_strand_id
1 'polypeptide(L)' 'MSKRKEGCGNVVGNYELGKVLGEGSFGKVFLGRNVETGEKRAIKALSKDKIFRNKMVDQ' A
#
# COMPACT_ATOMS: atom_id res chain seq x y z
N MET A 1 0.01 20.66 18.13
CA MET A 1 1.07 19.64 18.06
C MET A 1 0.43 18.30 17.74
N SER A 2 0.40 17.91 16.46
CA SER A 2 -0.25 16.65 16.04
C SER A 2 0.73 15.49 16.29
N LYS A 3 0.28 14.49 17.04
CA LYS A 3 1.08 13.36 17.53
C LYS A 3 1.80 12.66 16.38
N ARG A 4 3.11 12.47 16.54
CA ARG A 4 3.92 11.55 15.74
C ARG A 4 3.22 10.19 15.76
N LYS A 5 2.94 9.62 14.59
CA LYS A 5 2.55 8.22 14.51
C LYS A 5 3.81 7.40 14.24
N GLU A 6 4.06 6.49 15.16
CA GLU A 6 5.14 5.51 15.21
C GLU A 6 5.43 4.90 13.84
N GLY A 7 6.72 4.82 13.52
CA GLY A 7 7.24 4.04 12.42
C GLY A 7 7.29 2.57 12.79
N CYS A 8 6.95 1.72 11.82
CA CYS A 8 7.56 0.42 11.64
C CYS A 8 7.34 0.01 10.18
N GLY A 9 8.41 0.06 9.38
CA GLY A 9 8.48 -0.63 8.08
C GLY A 9 7.52 -0.18 6.97
N ASN A 10 7.36 1.11 6.73
CA ASN A 10 6.53 1.60 5.61
C ASN A 10 7.20 1.46 4.24
N VAL A 11 8.34 0.78 4.12
CA VAL A 11 9.02 0.65 2.83
C VAL A 11 8.69 -0.71 2.21
N VAL A 12 8.02 -0.70 1.07
CA VAL A 12 7.76 -1.88 0.25
C VAL A 12 8.57 -1.75 -1.03
N GLY A 13 9.65 -2.53 -1.14
CA GLY A 13 10.62 -2.36 -2.22
C GLY A 13 11.24 -0.96 -2.18
N ASN A 14 11.14 -0.21 -3.29
CA ASN A 14 11.67 1.15 -3.40
C ASN A 14 10.62 2.22 -3.06
N TYR A 15 9.53 1.87 -2.38
CA TYR A 15 8.44 2.79 -2.11
C TYR A 15 8.14 2.95 -0.62
N GLU A 16 8.13 4.20 -0.15
CA GLU A 16 7.58 4.59 1.14
C GLU A 16 6.06 4.71 1.08
N LEU A 17 5.37 3.88 1.85
CA LEU A 17 3.94 3.93 2.10
C LEU A 17 3.60 5.09 3.03
N GLY A 18 2.84 6.03 2.48
CA GLY A 18 2.21 7.13 3.20
C GLY A 18 0.76 6.82 3.59
N LYS A 19 -0.07 7.86 3.57
CA LYS A 19 -1.49 7.77 3.96
C LYS A 19 -2.28 6.82 3.06
N VAL A 20 -3.37 6.26 3.60
CA VAL A 20 -4.37 5.53 2.82
C VAL A 20 -5.10 6.53 1.90
N LEU A 21 -5.17 6.19 0.61
CA LEU A 21 -5.94 6.93 -0.42
C LEU A 21 -7.37 6.40 -0.53
N GLY A 22 -7.60 5.11 -0.26
CA GLY A 22 -8.92 4.51 -0.30
C GLY A 22 -8.94 3.07 0.20
N GLU A 23 -10.12 2.56 0.53
CA GLU A 23 -10.37 1.18 0.90
C GLU A 23 -11.51 0.64 0.03
N GLY A 24 -11.35 -0.57 -0.51
CA GLY A 24 -12.39 -1.24 -1.26
C GLY A 24 -12.40 -2.74 -1.00
N SER A 25 -13.31 -3.47 -1.63
CA SER A 25 -13.51 -4.91 -1.41
C SER A 25 -12.23 -5.74 -1.58
N PHE A 26 -11.37 -5.30 -2.49
CA PHE A 26 -10.12 -5.97 -2.86
C PHE A 26 -8.93 -5.60 -1.96
N GLY A 27 -9.06 -4.60 -1.08
CA GLY A 27 -7.97 -4.18 -0.17
C GLY A 27 -7.86 -2.68 -0.01
N LYS A 28 -6.74 -2.25 0.60
CA LYS A 28 -6.43 -0.84 0.89
C LYS A 28 -5.47 -0.27 -0.13
N VAL A 29 -5.67 0.97 -0.54
CA VAL A 29 -4.77 1.71 -1.42
C VAL A 29 -4.05 2.76 -0.60
N PHE A 30 -2.72 2.78 -0.69
CA PHE A 30 -1.83 3.72 0.00
C PHE A 30 -1.19 4.67 -1.02
N LEU A 31 -0.83 5.86 -0.57
CA LEU A 31 0.03 6.77 -1.31
C LEU A 31 1.48 6.32 -1.12
N GLY A 32 2.08 5.71 -2.13
CA GLY A 32 3.50 5.41 -2.17
C GLY A 32 4.33 6.59 -2.68
N ARG A 33 5.56 6.74 -2.17
CA ARG A 33 6.59 7.61 -2.74
C ARG A 33 7.81 6.78 -3.10
N ASN A 34 8.26 6.84 -4.35
CA ASN A 34 9.52 6.21 -4.75
C ASN A 34 10.68 6.89 -4.02
N VAL A 35 11.53 6.14 -3.33
CA VAL A 35 12.66 6.69 -2.56
C VAL A 35 13.81 7.17 -3.44
N GLU A 36 13.92 6.66 -4.67
CA GLU A 36 14.94 7.01 -5.65
C GLU A 36 14.50 8.21 -6.50
N THR A 37 13.28 8.19 -7.04
CA THR A 37 12.79 9.24 -7.96
C THR A 37 11.95 10.32 -7.26
N GLY A 38 11.46 10.05 -6.05
CA GLY A 38 10.53 10.94 -5.34
C GLY A 38 9.10 10.94 -5.88
N GLU A 39 8.81 10.20 -6.95
CA GLU A 39 7.50 10.16 -7.59
C GLU A 39 6.43 9.53 -6.69
N LYS A 40 5.22 10.10 -6.72
CA LYS A 40 4.07 9.60 -5.97
C LYS A 40 3.28 8.60 -6.80
N ARG A 41 3.00 7.42 -6.25
CA ARG A 41 2.19 6.37 -6.89
C ARG A 41 1.15 5.82 -5.92
N ALA A 42 0.10 5.17 -6.44
CA ALA A 42 -0.88 4.47 -5.62
C ALA A 42 -0.46 2.99 -5.45
N ILE A 43 -0.37 2.51 -4.22
CA ILE A 43 0.02 1.13 -3.90
C ILE A 43 -1.20 0.40 -3.32
N LYS A 44 -1.71 -0.59 -4.06
CA LYS A 44 -2.84 -1.42 -3.60
C LYS A 44 -2.32 -2.62 -2.82
N ALA A 45 -2.60 -2.67 -1.53
CA ALA A 45 -2.30 -3.80 -0.66
C ALA A 45 -3.42 -4.83 -0.76
N LEU A 46 -3.08 -6.01 -1.29
CA LEU A 46 -3.98 -7.16 -1.44
C LEU A 46 -3.61 -8.22 -0.40
N SER A 47 -4.59 -8.75 0.33
CA SER A 47 -4.37 -9.87 1.26
C SER A 47 -4.28 -11.18 0.46
N LYS A 48 -3.17 -11.92 0.60
CA LYS A 48 -2.98 -13.21 -0.10
C LYS A 48 -4.14 -14.20 0.11
N ASP A 49 -4.72 -14.25 1.31
CA ASP A 49 -5.89 -15.09 1.63
C ASP A 49 -7.11 -14.77 0.75
N LYS A 50 -7.38 -13.47 0.53
CA LYS A 50 -8.47 -13.01 -0.34
C LYS A 50 -8.22 -13.34 -1.81
N ILE A 51 -6.97 -13.25 -2.27
CA ILE A 51 -6.61 -13.58 -3.66
C ILE A 51 -6.81 -15.09 -3.93
N PHE A 52 -6.36 -15.94 -3.00
CA PHE A 52 -6.50 -17.40 -3.11
C PHE A 52 -7.96 -17.85 -3.04
N ARG A 53 -8.78 -17.27 -2.14
CA ARG A 53 -10.21 -17.59 -2.05
C ARG A 53 -11.00 -17.22 -3.30
N ASN A 54 -10.65 -16.13 -3.96
CA ASN A 54 -11.38 -15.62 -5.11
C ASN A 54 -10.80 -16.03 -6.48
N LYS A 55 -9.79 -16.92 -6.55
CA LYS A 55 -9.13 -17.32 -7.81
C LYS A 55 -8.74 -16.14 -8.71
N MET A 56 -8.28 -15.02 -8.13
CA MET A 56 -7.92 -13.81 -8.89
C MET A 56 -6.46 -13.84 -9.40
N VAL A 57 -6.05 -14.95 -10.03
CA VAL A 57 -4.66 -15.12 -10.53
C VAL A 57 -4.64 -15.49 -12.03
N ASP A 58 -5.77 -15.38 -12.72
CA ASP A 58 -5.84 -15.59 -14.17
C ASP A 58 -6.81 -14.56 -14.77
N GLN A 59 -6.28 -13.44 -15.28
CA GLN A 59 -6.82 -12.56 -16.33
C GLN A 59 -5.74 -11.60 -16.81
#